data_AF-A0A653CMA5-F1
#
_entry.id   AF-A0A653CMA5-F1
#
_cell.length_a   1.000
_cell.length_b   1.000
_cell.length_c   1.000
_cell.angle_alpha   90.00
_cell.angle_beta   90.00
_cell.angle_gamma   90.00
#
_symmetry.space_group_name_H-M   'P 1'
#
loop_
_entity.id
_entity.type
_entity.pdbx_description
1 polymer ?
#
loop_
_entity_poly.entity_id
_entity_poly.type
_entity_poly.pdbx_seq_one_letter_code
_entity_poly.pdbx_strand_id
1 'polypeptide(L)'
;MFESKQPKRRLARLYKVAAIIAKEYSEGLGSIKQLVYAKRDKHPRIQALYALVNTLYQRKDEIQRLLKKTQLLESESRADPWVIKILITELLYGKKVLSGQTKIEQTIKGYEQIFKAHLSDSIEVPVKAVICLSSPKTQTSPKWPQCCTKALRCCQLTRNRLPRPSAFCCFSVF
;
A
#
# COMPACT_ATOMS: atom_id res chain seq x y z
N MET A 1 -34.77 29.19 -11.04
CA MET A 1 -33.57 28.44 -10.62
C MET A 1 -33.63 28.28 -9.11
N PHE A 2 -33.93 27.08 -8.61
CA PHE A 2 -33.87 26.81 -7.17
C PHE A 2 -32.42 26.53 -6.79
N GLU A 3 -31.75 27.54 -6.24
CA GLU A 3 -30.50 27.36 -5.51
C GLU A 3 -30.82 26.46 -4.31
N SER A 4 -30.60 25.15 -4.47
CA SER A 4 -30.85 24.18 -3.40
C SER A 4 -29.83 24.41 -2.30
N LYS A 5 -30.21 25.22 -1.30
CA LYS A 5 -29.46 25.43 -0.05
C LYS A 5 -29.23 24.07 0.60
N GLN A 6 -28.10 23.45 0.30
CA GLN A 6 -27.74 22.17 0.88
C GLN A 6 -27.66 22.35 2.41
N PRO A 7 -28.38 21.55 3.21
CA PRO A 7 -28.32 21.66 4.65
C PRO A 7 -26.87 21.46 5.11
N LYS A 8 -26.44 22.23 6.12
CA LYS A 8 -25.08 22.17 6.69
C LYS A 8 -24.78 20.76 7.19
N ARG A 9 -24.23 19.91 6.32
CA ARG A 9 -24.01 18.50 6.61
C ARG A 9 -22.64 18.30 7.23
N ARG A 10 -22.58 17.45 8.25
CA ARG A 10 -21.34 17.15 9.00
C ARG A 10 -20.55 16.06 8.26
N LEU A 11 -19.23 16.23 8.19
CA LEU A 11 -18.30 15.21 7.67
C LEU A 11 -18.50 13.86 8.38
N ALA A 12 -18.33 12.78 7.63
CA ALA A 12 -18.45 11.42 8.15
C ALA A 12 -17.49 11.19 9.33
N ARG A 13 -17.98 10.50 10.38
CA ARG A 13 -17.21 10.22 11.60
C ARG A 13 -15.90 9.49 11.31
N LEU A 14 -15.89 8.62 10.32
CA LEU A 14 -14.73 7.83 9.90
C LEU A 14 -13.53 8.73 9.54
N TYR A 15 -13.71 9.74 8.69
CA TYR A 15 -12.61 10.62 8.27
C TYR A 15 -12.08 11.48 9.42
N LYS A 16 -12.96 11.93 10.32
CA LYS A 16 -12.55 12.69 11.51
C LYS A 16 -11.69 11.85 12.44
N VAL A 17 -12.11 10.61 12.72
CA VAL A 17 -11.34 9.71 13.58
C VAL A 17 -10.00 9.35 12.92
N ALA A 18 -9.99 9.07 11.61
CA ALA A 18 -8.76 8.80 10.87
C ALA A 18 -7.78 9.98 10.91
N ALA A 19 -8.26 11.22 10.76
CA ALA A 19 -7.43 12.43 10.86
C ALA A 19 -6.78 12.58 12.24
N ILE A 20 -7.53 12.30 13.31
CA ILE A 20 -6.98 12.34 14.68
C ILE A 20 -5.89 11.27 14.85
N ILE A 21 -6.13 10.04 14.38
CA ILE A 21 -5.12 8.95 14.45
C ILE A 21 -3.88 9.32 13.64
N ALA A 22 -4.06 9.89 12.44
CA ALA A 22 -2.95 10.32 11.61
C ALA A 22 -2.12 11.40 12.33
N LYS A 23 -2.77 12.38 12.97
CA LYS A 23 -2.09 13.40 13.77
C LYS A 23 -1.32 12.77 14.94
N GLU A 24 -1.95 11.92 15.73
CA GLU A 24 -1.31 11.25 16.89
C GLU A 24 -0.12 10.38 16.49
N TYR A 25 -0.20 9.72 15.32
CA TYR A 25 0.93 8.98 14.78
C TYR A 25 2.08 9.89 14.33
N SER A 26 1.75 11.05 13.74
CA SER A 26 2.75 12.05 13.37
C SER A 26 3.46 12.66 14.59
N GLU A 27 2.79 12.69 15.74
CA GLU A 27 3.34 13.14 17.02
C GLU A 27 4.15 12.04 17.74
N GLY A 28 4.16 10.80 17.22
CA GLY A 28 4.94 9.70 17.77
C GLY A 28 4.30 8.98 18.96
N LEU A 29 2.99 9.14 19.19
CA LEU A 29 2.29 8.58 20.35
C LEU A 29 2.14 7.05 20.35
N GLY A 30 2.54 6.36 19.27
CA GLY A 30 2.55 4.90 19.20
C GLY A 30 2.46 4.36 17.77
N SER A 31 2.28 3.04 17.66
CA SER A 31 2.09 2.39 16.35
C SER A 31 0.68 2.61 15.80
N ILE A 32 0.53 2.60 14.47
CA ILE A 32 -0.77 2.78 13.80
C ILE A 32 -1.82 1.77 14.32
N LYS A 33 -1.42 0.51 14.51
CA LYS A 33 -2.33 -0.52 15.03
C LYS A 33 -2.86 -0.15 16.42
N GLN A 34 -1.97 0.19 17.35
CA GLN A 34 -2.35 0.56 18.72
C GLN A 34 -3.29 1.76 18.74
N LEU A 35 -2.98 2.82 17.99
CA LEU A 35 -3.81 4.02 17.92
C LEU A 35 -5.20 3.75 17.33
N VAL A 36 -5.29 2.89 16.32
CA VAL A 36 -6.57 2.48 15.73
C VAL A 36 -7.41 1.67 16.72
N TYR A 37 -6.80 0.71 17.44
CA TYR A 37 -7.51 -0.08 18.45
C TYR A 37 -7.94 0.76 19.66
N ALA A 38 -7.14 1.73 20.08
CA ALA A 38 -7.50 2.68 21.14
C ALA A 38 -8.73 3.54 20.81
N LYS A 39 -9.06 3.69 19.52
CA LYS A 39 -10.21 4.47 19.04
C LYS A 39 -11.40 3.60 18.66
N ARG A 40 -11.39 2.31 18.99
CA ARG A 40 -12.46 1.34 18.65
C ARG A 40 -13.84 1.82 19.10
N ASP A 41 -13.95 2.46 20.25
CA ASP A 41 -15.22 2.96 20.79
C ASP A 41 -15.80 4.10 19.96
N LYS A 42 -14.95 4.83 19.21
CA LYS A 42 -15.38 5.97 18.38
C LYS A 42 -15.97 5.53 17.06
N HIS A 43 -15.53 4.41 16.49
CA HIS A 43 -16.00 3.91 15.20
C HIS A 43 -15.84 2.39 15.05
N PRO A 44 -16.89 1.64 14.66
CA PRO A 44 -16.85 0.18 14.61
C PRO A 44 -15.99 -0.39 13.46
N ARG A 45 -15.79 0.36 12.36
CA ARG A 45 -15.00 -0.10 11.20
C ARG A 45 -13.50 0.14 11.40
N ILE A 46 -12.89 -0.68 12.24
CA ILE A 46 -11.46 -0.62 12.60
C ILE A 46 -10.57 -0.86 11.36
N GLN A 47 -10.90 -1.87 10.56
CA GLN A 47 -10.12 -2.23 9.37
C GLN A 47 -10.04 -1.09 8.35
N ALA A 48 -11.15 -0.36 8.15
CA ALA A 48 -11.19 0.78 7.24
C ALA A 48 -10.32 1.94 7.75
N LEU A 49 -10.32 2.21 9.06
CA LEU A 49 -9.45 3.23 9.66
C LEU A 49 -7.97 2.85 9.49
N TYR A 50 -7.64 1.60 9.79
CA TYR A 50 -6.27 1.09 9.63
C TYR A 50 -5.80 1.21 8.18
N ALA A 51 -6.61 0.74 7.21
CA ALA A 51 -6.28 0.81 5.80
C ALA A 51 -6.02 2.26 5.35
N LEU A 52 -6.90 3.19 5.71
CA LEU A 52 -6.78 4.61 5.35
C LEU A 52 -5.53 5.28 5.90
N VAL A 53 -5.27 5.10 7.19
CA VAL A 53 -4.10 5.73 7.82
C VAL A 53 -2.82 5.10 7.28
N ASN A 54 -2.81 3.78 7.09
CA ASN A 54 -1.67 3.08 6.55
C ASN A 54 -1.36 3.50 5.10
N THR A 55 -2.36 3.63 4.22
CA THR A 55 -2.14 4.08 2.84
C THR A 55 -1.67 5.53 2.77
N LEU A 56 -2.17 6.40 3.64
CA LEU A 56 -1.68 7.78 3.76
C LEU A 56 -0.18 7.80 4.04
N TYR A 57 0.29 7.00 5.00
CA TYR A 57 1.70 6.98 5.38
C TYR A 57 2.61 6.27 4.37
N GLN A 58 2.10 5.24 3.69
CA GLN A 58 2.81 4.59 2.59
C GLN A 58 3.11 5.56 1.44
N ARG A 59 2.22 6.53 1.19
CA ARG A 59 2.32 7.49 0.07
C ARG A 59 2.45 8.93 0.54
N LYS A 60 3.02 9.15 1.72
CA LYS A 60 3.12 10.48 2.34
C LYS A 60 3.81 11.49 1.42
N ASP A 61 4.84 11.06 0.70
CA ASP A 61 5.68 11.93 -0.13
C ASP A 61 4.96 12.33 -1.43
N GLU A 62 4.15 11.44 -2.00
CA GLU A 62 3.25 11.76 -3.12
C GLU A 62 2.21 12.79 -2.69
N ILE A 63 1.53 12.54 -1.56
CA ILE A 63 0.47 13.42 -1.06
C ILE A 63 1.02 14.80 -0.66
N GLN A 64 2.20 14.86 -0.05
CA GLN A 64 2.83 16.13 0.30
C GLN A 64 3.23 16.93 -0.95
N ARG A 65 3.71 16.27 -2.02
CA ARG A 65 3.99 16.94 -3.30
C ARG A 65 2.72 17.49 -3.94
N LEU A 66 1.63 16.71 -3.93
CA LEU A 66 0.34 17.17 -4.44
C LEU A 66 -0.16 18.40 -3.68
N LEU A 67 -0.11 18.37 -2.35
CA LEU A 67 -0.54 19.50 -1.51
C LEU A 67 0.27 20.77 -1.74
N LYS A 68 1.58 20.65 -2.00
CA LYS A 68 2.43 21.80 -2.35
C LYS A 68 2.06 22.39 -3.71
N LYS A 69 1.79 21.55 -4.71
CA LYS A 69 1.43 22.00 -6.07
C LYS A 69 0.06 22.67 -6.12
N THR A 70 -0.92 22.12 -5.41
CA THR A 70 -2.30 22.62 -5.48
C THR A 70 -2.60 23.75 -4.51
N GLN A 71 -1.68 24.06 -3.58
CA GLN A 71 -1.88 25.06 -2.51
C GLN A 71 -3.23 24.89 -1.79
N LEU A 72 -3.72 23.64 -1.71
CA LEU A 72 -5.08 23.34 -1.24
C LEU A 72 -5.34 23.71 0.22
N LEU A 73 -4.27 23.80 1.01
CA LEU A 73 -4.30 24.21 2.40
C LEU A 73 -4.56 25.72 2.56
N GLU A 74 -4.15 26.52 1.57
CA GLU A 74 -4.32 27.98 1.58
C GLU A 74 -5.75 28.36 1.18
N SER A 75 -6.31 27.65 0.21
CA SER A 75 -7.69 27.89 -0.26
C SER A 75 -8.75 27.53 0.79
N GLU A 76 -8.52 26.49 1.60
CA GLU A 76 -9.45 25.99 2.61
C GLU A 76 -8.89 26.12 4.04
N SER A 77 -8.40 27.32 4.40
CA SER A 77 -7.79 27.64 5.71
C SER A 77 -8.60 27.21 6.95
N ARG A 78 -9.92 27.03 6.82
CA ARG A 78 -10.81 26.62 7.93
C ARG A 78 -10.87 25.11 8.16
N ALA A 79 -10.41 24.29 7.22
CA ALA A 79 -10.46 22.84 7.31
C ALA A 79 -9.20 22.29 7.98
N ASP A 80 -9.37 21.22 8.76
CA ASP A 80 -8.23 20.55 9.39
C ASP A 80 -7.33 19.91 8.30
N PRO A 81 -6.01 20.18 8.31
CA PRO A 81 -5.10 19.74 7.27
C PRO A 81 -4.98 18.21 7.18
N TRP A 82 -5.17 17.50 8.30
CA TRP A 82 -5.13 16.04 8.33
C TRP A 82 -6.38 15.43 7.71
N VAL A 83 -7.54 16.06 7.88
CA VAL A 83 -8.78 15.65 7.21
C VAL A 83 -8.61 15.75 5.69
N ILE A 84 -8.02 16.83 5.19
CA ILE A 84 -7.75 17.01 3.76
C ILE A 84 -6.85 15.89 3.22
N LYS A 85 -5.74 15.59 3.90
CA LYS A 85 -4.82 14.50 3.54
C LYS A 85 -5.54 13.15 3.43
N ILE A 86 -6.39 12.82 4.42
CA ILE A 86 -7.17 11.58 4.43
C ILE A 86 -8.17 11.54 3.26
N LEU A 87 -8.87 12.63 2.99
CA LEU A 87 -9.84 12.69 1.89
C LEU A 87 -9.18 12.54 0.52
N ILE A 88 -8.01 13.16 0.31
CA ILE A 88 -7.22 12.97 -0.91
C ILE A 88 -6.79 11.50 -1.04
N THR A 89 -6.34 10.89 0.05
CA THR A 89 -5.92 9.49 0.06
C THR A 89 -7.07 8.55 -0.33
N GLU A 90 -8.27 8.75 0.23
CA GLU A 90 -9.46 7.96 -0.10
C GLU A 90 -9.88 8.13 -1.56
N LEU A 91 -9.76 9.35 -2.10
CA LEU A 91 -10.11 9.66 -3.49
C LEU A 91 -9.15 8.99 -4.49
N LEU A 92 -7.85 8.96 -4.19
CA LEU A 92 -6.85 8.44 -5.12
C LEU A 92 -6.67 6.92 -5.00
N TYR A 93 -6.58 6.41 -3.77
CA TYR A 93 -6.14 5.03 -3.49
C TYR A 93 -7.20 4.19 -2.77
N GLY A 94 -8.22 4.82 -2.20
CA GLY A 94 -9.30 4.14 -1.51
C GLY A 94 -10.43 3.74 -2.46
N LYS A 95 -11.65 4.14 -2.10
CA LYS A 95 -12.87 3.79 -2.84
C LYS A 95 -13.08 4.63 -4.10
N LYS A 96 -12.27 5.67 -4.32
CA LYS A 96 -12.38 6.60 -5.47
C LYS A 96 -13.74 7.30 -5.61
N VAL A 97 -14.59 7.20 -4.58
CA VAL A 97 -15.92 7.80 -4.55
C VAL A 97 -16.05 8.52 -3.23
N LEU A 98 -16.09 9.85 -3.29
CA LEU A 98 -16.51 10.69 -2.17
C LEU A 98 -18.02 10.93 -2.28
N SER A 99 -18.72 11.09 -1.16
CA SER A 99 -20.16 11.38 -1.18
C SER A 99 -20.47 12.80 -1.68
N GLY A 100 -19.51 13.73 -1.61
CA GLY A 100 -19.70 15.12 -2.07
C GLY A 100 -20.72 15.88 -1.23
N GLN A 101 -20.88 15.46 0.03
CA GLN A 101 -21.95 15.90 0.91
C GLN A 101 -21.58 17.16 1.70
N THR A 102 -20.30 17.48 1.77
CA THR A 102 -19.75 18.63 2.47
C THR A 102 -18.94 19.50 1.51
N LYS A 103 -18.77 20.78 1.84
CA LYS A 103 -18.00 21.72 1.01
C LYS A 103 -16.60 21.20 0.71
N ILE A 104 -15.89 20.73 1.74
CA ILE A 104 -14.53 20.17 1.62
C ILE A 104 -14.51 18.95 0.68
N GLU A 105 -15.49 18.04 0.78
CA GLU A 105 -15.60 16.91 -0.14
C GLU A 105 -15.85 17.36 -1.58
N GLN A 106 -16.66 18.40 -1.79
CA GLN A 106 -16.95 18.94 -3.13
C GLN A 106 -15.73 19.61 -3.73
N THR A 107 -15.02 20.42 -2.94
CA THR A 107 -13.76 21.05 -3.35
C THR A 107 -12.76 19.99 -3.77
N ILE A 108 -12.47 19.01 -2.91
CA ILE A 108 -11.49 17.95 -3.19
C ILE A 108 -11.88 17.13 -4.44
N LYS A 109 -13.18 16.88 -4.66
CA LYS A 109 -13.66 16.28 -5.92
C LYS A 109 -13.37 17.15 -7.14
N GLY A 110 -13.54 18.47 -7.04
CA GLY A 110 -13.19 19.40 -8.12
C GLY A 110 -11.71 19.31 -8.53
N TYR A 111 -10.82 19.03 -7.59
CA TYR A 111 -9.38 18.84 -7.84
C TYR A 111 -9.00 17.44 -8.34
N GLU A 112 -9.95 16.52 -8.50
CA GLU A 112 -9.67 15.12 -8.88
C GLU A 112 -8.88 15.03 -10.20
N GLN A 113 -9.25 15.84 -11.20
CA GLN A 113 -8.57 15.85 -12.49
C GLN A 113 -7.12 16.35 -12.38
N ILE A 114 -6.89 17.37 -11.55
CA ILE A 114 -5.56 17.94 -11.30
C ILE A 114 -4.68 16.92 -10.58
N PHE A 115 -5.22 16.21 -9.58
CA PHE A 115 -4.48 15.15 -8.90
C PHE A 115 -4.10 14.02 -9.86
N LYS A 116 -5.01 13.60 -10.75
CA LYS A 116 -4.73 12.56 -11.74
C LYS A 116 -3.66 13.00 -12.75
N ALA A 117 -3.71 14.25 -13.24
CA ALA A 117 -2.70 14.79 -14.13
C ALA A 117 -1.30 14.73 -13.49
N HIS A 118 -1.17 15.21 -12.24
CA HIS A 118 0.11 15.20 -11.53
C HIS A 118 0.63 13.81 -11.18
N LEU A 119 -0.26 12.82 -11.02
CA LEU A 119 0.15 11.43 -10.87
C LEU A 119 0.75 10.90 -12.18
N SER A 120 0.17 11.24 -13.33
CA SER A 120 0.72 10.88 -14.65
C SER A 120 2.07 11.53 -14.91
N ASP A 121 2.24 12.82 -14.58
CA ASP A 121 3.51 13.54 -14.76
C ASP A 121 4.64 12.94 -13.90
N SER A 122 4.30 12.37 -12.74
CA SER A 122 5.28 11.76 -11.83
C SER A 122 5.73 10.36 -12.26
N ILE A 123 5.16 9.82 -13.36
CA ILE A 123 5.53 8.52 -13.96
C ILE A 123 6.63 8.68 -15.01
N GLU A 124 7.23 9.88 -15.14
CA GLU A 124 8.56 9.99 -15.75
C GLU A 124 9.61 9.31 -14.84
N VAL A 125 9.72 8.01 -15.12
CA VAL A 125 10.70 6.99 -14.76
C VAL A 125 11.97 7.57 -14.11
N PRO A 126 12.37 7.13 -12.90
CA PRO A 126 13.80 7.12 -12.60
C PRO A 126 14.43 6.15 -13.57
N VAL A 127 15.05 6.69 -14.62
CA VAL A 127 16.05 6.01 -15.46
C VAL A 127 17.04 5.35 -14.50
N LYS A 128 16.81 4.07 -14.22
CA LYS A 128 17.88 3.19 -13.79
C LYS A 128 18.81 3.15 -14.98
N ALA A 129 19.94 3.82 -14.81
CA ALA A 129 21.02 3.88 -15.76
C ALA A 129 21.20 2.52 -16.45
N VAL A 130 20.98 2.50 -17.75
CA VAL A 130 21.52 1.46 -18.62
C VAL A 130 23.03 1.67 -18.56
N ILE A 131 23.69 0.95 -17.66
CA ILE A 131 25.13 0.76 -17.71
C ILE A 131 25.37 -0.13 -18.93
N CYS A 132 25.65 0.52 -20.06
CA CYS A 132 26.28 -0.12 -21.20
C CYS A 132 27.69 -0.56 -20.77
N LEU A 133 27.86 -1.82 -20.37
CA LEU A 133 29.15 -2.50 -20.56
C LEU A 133 29.04 -3.34 -21.83
N SER A 134 29.32 -2.70 -22.96
CA SER A 134 29.86 -3.40 -24.12
C SER A 134 31.27 -3.85 -23.77
N SER A 135 31.44 -5.11 -23.36
CA SER A 135 32.74 -5.77 -23.42
C SER A 135 32.89 -6.45 -24.79
N PRO A 136 33.92 -6.11 -25.60
CA PRO A 136 34.20 -6.81 -26.85
C PRO A 136 34.84 -8.19 -26.63
N LYS A 137 34.60 -9.05 -27.63
CA LYS A 137 34.84 -10.50 -27.73
C LYS A 137 36.30 -10.92 -27.61
N THR A 138 36.57 -12.13 -27.10
CA THR A 138 37.39 -13.15 -27.83
C THR A 138 37.27 -14.57 -27.26
N GLN A 139 37.34 -15.54 -28.18
CA GLN A 139 37.19 -16.99 -28.03
C GLN A 139 38.35 -17.67 -27.28
N THR A 140 38.09 -18.82 -26.66
CA THR A 140 38.82 -20.08 -26.93
C THR A 140 38.14 -21.30 -26.28
N SER A 141 38.04 -22.37 -27.07
CA SER A 141 37.53 -23.71 -26.70
C SER A 141 38.51 -24.45 -25.77
N PRO A 142 38.08 -25.46 -25.00
CA PRO A 142 38.29 -26.83 -25.49
C PRO A 142 37.18 -27.86 -25.11
N LYS A 143 36.85 -28.67 -26.13
CA LYS A 143 36.80 -30.16 -26.14
C LYS A 143 36.15 -30.90 -24.93
N TRP A 144 34.92 -31.34 -25.14
CA TRP A 144 34.30 -32.45 -24.38
C TRP A 144 34.49 -33.77 -25.13
N PRO A 145 34.98 -34.85 -24.50
CA PRO A 145 34.87 -36.18 -25.08
C PRO A 145 33.44 -36.72 -24.87
N GLN A 146 32.91 -37.26 -25.96
CA GLN A 146 31.70 -38.05 -25.98
C GLN A 146 31.89 -39.35 -25.18
N CYS A 147 30.84 -39.78 -24.48
CA CYS A 147 30.56 -41.19 -24.22
C CYS A 147 29.09 -41.35 -23.80
N CYS A 148 28.19 -41.43 -24.80
CA CYS A 148 26.98 -42.22 -24.69
C CYS A 148 27.28 -43.58 -25.32
N THR A 149 27.13 -44.70 -24.60
CA THR A 149 26.10 -45.72 -24.90
C THR A 149 26.27 -47.04 -24.14
N LYS A 150 25.10 -47.58 -23.75
CA LYS A 150 24.69 -49.00 -23.65
C LYS A 150 25.15 -49.85 -22.44
N ALA A 151 24.18 -50.17 -21.59
CA ALA A 151 23.65 -51.54 -21.37
C ALA A 151 22.41 -51.44 -20.46
N LEU A 152 21.19 -51.58 -20.99
CA LEU A 152 20.36 -52.80 -21.00
C LEU A 152 19.91 -53.32 -19.62
N ARG A 153 18.60 -53.13 -19.39
CA ARG A 153 17.60 -54.03 -18.76
C ARG A 153 18.00 -54.80 -17.50
N CYS A 154 17.20 -54.60 -16.43
CA CYS A 154 16.38 -55.69 -15.89
C CYS A 154 15.22 -55.19 -15.00
N CYS A 155 14.04 -55.76 -15.28
CA CYS A 155 12.93 -56.17 -14.41
C CYS A 155 12.51 -55.28 -13.23
N GLN A 156 11.35 -54.61 -13.23
CA GLN A 156 9.96 -55.10 -13.06
C GLN A 156 9.60 -55.73 -11.71
N LEU A 157 8.45 -55.26 -11.18
CA LEU A 157 7.61 -55.79 -10.09
C LEU A 157 8.23 -55.68 -8.67
N THR A 158 7.56 -55.30 -7.58
CA THR A 158 6.14 -55.29 -7.23
C THR A 158 5.93 -54.52 -5.92
N ARG A 159 4.77 -53.86 -5.79
CA ARG A 159 3.85 -53.81 -4.64
C ARG A 159 4.39 -53.77 -3.19
N ASN A 160 3.81 -52.81 -2.45
CA ASN A 160 3.10 -52.94 -1.16
C ASN A 160 3.68 -52.27 0.11
N ARG A 161 2.77 -51.50 0.75
CA ARG A 161 2.54 -51.27 2.20
C ARG A 161 3.50 -50.36 3.01
N LEU A 162 2.96 -49.19 3.41
CA LEU A 162 2.70 -48.66 4.78
C LEU A 162 3.67 -48.99 5.95
N PRO A 163 3.62 -48.28 7.10
CA PRO A 163 3.78 -46.85 7.40
C PRO A 163 4.84 -46.63 8.55
N ARG A 164 4.87 -45.43 9.15
CA ARG A 164 5.73 -44.93 10.27
C ARG A 164 6.09 -45.95 11.36
N PRO A 165 7.20 -45.70 12.09
CA PRO A 165 7.02 -45.48 13.54
C PRO A 165 7.85 -44.33 14.14
N SER A 166 7.33 -43.86 15.26
CA SER A 166 7.91 -43.02 16.31
C SER A 166 9.00 -43.73 17.12
N ALA A 167 10.04 -43.00 17.53
CA ALA A 167 10.92 -43.28 18.69
C ALA A 167 11.44 -41.89 19.15
N PHE A 168 11.24 -41.36 20.36
CA PHE A 168 11.48 -41.87 21.72
C PHE A 168 12.90 -42.43 21.94
N CYS A 169 13.78 -41.57 22.46
CA CYS A 169 14.97 -41.85 23.28
C CYS A 169 15.08 -40.63 24.23
N CYS A 170 14.68 -40.68 25.51
CA CYS A 170 15.42 -41.20 26.68
C CYS A 170 16.92 -40.87 26.67
N PHE A 171 17.39 -40.00 27.59
CA PHE A 171 18.12 -40.46 28.77
C PHE A 171 18.29 -39.37 29.85
N SER A 172 18.24 -39.82 31.10
CA SER A 172 18.21 -39.05 32.35
C SER A 172 19.61 -38.79 32.95
N VAL A 173 19.66 -37.71 33.76
CA VAL A 173 20.27 -37.54 35.10
C VAL A 173 21.64 -38.18 35.39
N PHE A 174 22.57 -37.31 35.76
CA PHE A 174 23.50 -37.51 36.88
C PHE A 174 23.63 -36.20 37.66
#